data_AF-A0A9X9Z8U8-F1
#
_entry.id   AF-A0A9X9Z8U8-F1
#
_cell.length_a   1.000
_cell.length_b   1.000
_cell.length_c   1.000
_cell.angle_alpha   90.00
_cell.angle_beta   90.00
_cell.angle_gamma   90.00
#
_symmetry.space_group_name_H-M   'P 1'
#
loop_
_entity.id
_entity.type
_entity.pdbx_description
1 polymer ?
#
loop_
_entity_poly.entity_id
_entity_poly.type
_entity_poly.pdbx_seq_one_letter_code
_entity_poly.pdbx_strand_id
1 'polypeptide(L)'
;MATELDTIFDVIERHRELSAQHAAAASVSSKLVAGPEFDAADAISEERGVALEEYADVLIHSKPTTLAGVIALSRYVASLPAWLLSDENDWHQSFLRTLADAVDEISVR
;
A
#
# COMPACT_ATOMS: atom_id res chain seq x y z
N MET A 1 5.68 16.49 25.95
CA MET A 1 5.19 16.82 24.60
C MET A 1 4.83 15.51 23.94
N ALA A 2 3.57 15.31 23.55
CA ALA A 2 3.24 14.16 22.71
C ALA A 2 3.95 14.40 21.37
N THR A 3 4.98 13.60 21.06
CA THR A 3 5.46 13.49 19.69
C THR A 3 4.29 12.96 18.88
N GLU A 4 3.67 13.81 18.07
CA GLU A 4 2.73 13.33 17.06
C GLU A 4 3.49 12.29 16.24
N LEU A 5 2.99 11.06 16.29
CA LEU A 5 3.53 9.95 15.52
C LEU A 5 3.30 10.27 14.05
N ASP A 6 4.32 10.01 13.23
CA ASP A 6 4.24 10.19 11.79
C ASP A 6 3.05 9.40 11.23
N THR A 7 2.11 10.08 10.57
CA THR A 7 0.88 9.44 10.06
C THR A 7 1.16 8.37 9.01
N ILE A 8 2.40 8.33 8.48
CA ILE A 8 2.82 7.29 7.54
C ILE A 8 2.73 5.87 8.12
N PHE A 9 2.84 5.71 9.44
CA PHE A 9 2.66 4.39 10.06
C PHE A 9 1.23 3.88 9.87
N ASP A 10 0.23 4.75 9.96
CA ASP A 10 -1.17 4.39 9.72
C ASP A 10 -1.41 4.03 8.26
N VAL A 11 -0.77 4.75 7.32
CA VAL A 11 -0.83 4.44 5.89
C VAL A 11 -0.24 3.06 5.59
N ILE A 12 0.92 2.75 6.17
CA ILE A 12 1.57 1.44 6.02
C ILE A 12 0.67 0.34 6.55
N GLU A 13 0.15 0.49 7.77
CA GLU A 13 -0.72 -0.52 8.39
C GLU A 13 -2.02 -0.72 7.59
N ARG A 14 -2.62 0.35 7.09
CA ARG A 14 -3.82 0.24 6.26
C ARG A 14 -3.55 -0.50 4.95
N HIS A 15 -2.44 -0.23 4.28
CA HIS A 15 -2.06 -0.98 3.09
C HIS A 15 -1.82 -2.47 3.41
N ARG A 16 -1.17 -2.79 4.54
CA ARG A 16 -0.98 -4.19 4.99
C ARG A 16 -2.30 -4.89 5.20
N GLU A 17 -3.24 -4.22 5.85
CA GLU A 17 -4.57 -4.76 6.12
C GLU A 17 -5.31 -5.08 4.81
N LEU A 18 -5.34 -4.14 3.86
CA LEU A 18 -5.97 -4.35 2.55
C LEU A 18 -5.30 -5.47 1.76
N SER A 19 -3.97 -5.53 1.76
CA SER A 19 -3.22 -6.61 1.12
C SER A 19 -3.56 -7.98 1.72
N ALA A 20 -3.67 -8.07 3.05
CA ALA A 20 -4.08 -9.29 3.73
C ALA A 20 -5.54 -9.68 3.42
N GLN A 21 -6.46 -8.71 3.36
CA GLN A 21 -7.87 -8.94 3.00
C GLN A 21 -8.00 -9.47 1.57
N HIS A 22 -7.29 -8.87 0.62
CA HIS A 22 -7.25 -9.35 -0.76
C HIS A 22 -6.67 -10.77 -0.85
N ALA A 23 -5.53 -11.02 -0.21
CA ALA A 23 -4.92 -12.35 -0.20
C ALA A 23 -5.83 -13.42 0.43
N ALA A 24 -6.56 -13.07 1.49
CA ALA A 24 -7.53 -13.97 2.11
C ALA A 24 -8.71 -14.28 1.17
N ALA A 25 -9.26 -13.27 0.49
CA ALA A 25 -10.34 -13.45 -0.48
C ALA A 25 -9.90 -14.29 -1.68
N ALA A 26 -8.75 -14.00 -2.27
CA ALA A 26 -8.15 -14.77 -3.36
C ALA A 26 -7.88 -16.23 -2.94
N SER A 27 -7.44 -16.45 -1.69
CA SER A 27 -7.24 -17.80 -1.15
C SER A 27 -8.55 -18.58 -1.02
N VAL A 28 -9.70 -17.93 -0.80
CA VAL A 28 -11.00 -18.59 -0.77
C VAL A 28 -11.43 -18.97 -2.19
N SER A 29 -11.41 -18.01 -3.13
CA SER A 29 -11.77 -18.24 -4.54
C SER A 29 -10.98 -19.40 -5.15
N SER A 30 -9.65 -19.43 -4.96
CA SER A 30 -8.76 -20.48 -5.49
C SER A 30 -9.02 -21.90 -4.99
N LYS A 31 -9.80 -22.10 -3.93
CA LYS A 31 -10.17 -23.42 -3.40
C LYS A 31 -11.49 -23.94 -3.96
N LEU A 32 -12.26 -23.10 -4.63
CA LEU A 32 -13.57 -23.44 -5.17
C LEU A 32 -13.44 -23.97 -6.60
N VAL A 33 -14.34 -24.87 -6.96
CA VAL A 33 -14.48 -25.33 -8.34
C VAL A 33 -15.31 -24.29 -9.10
N ALA A 34 -14.98 -24.06 -10.37
CA ALA A 34 -15.72 -23.16 -11.23
C ALA A 34 -17.23 -23.42 -11.16
N GLY A 35 -17.99 -22.36 -10.89
CA GLY A 35 -19.41 -22.41 -10.59
C GLY A 35 -19.86 -21.17 -9.80
N PRO A 36 -21.14 -21.08 -9.43
CA PRO A 36 -21.71 -19.88 -8.81
C PRO A 36 -21.00 -19.45 -7.52
N GLU A 37 -20.54 -20.40 -6.71
CA GLU A 37 -19.80 -20.13 -5.48
C GLU A 37 -18.40 -19.57 -5.77
N PHE A 38 -17.73 -20.06 -6.82
CA PHE A 38 -16.49 -19.49 -7.29
C PHE A 38 -16.72 -18.06 -7.77
N ASP A 39 -17.71 -17.83 -8.65
CA ASP A 39 -17.99 -16.50 -9.20
C ASP A 39 -18.29 -15.48 -8.08
N ALA A 40 -19.03 -15.89 -7.05
CA ALA A 40 -19.29 -15.05 -5.88
C ALA A 40 -18.04 -14.74 -5.05
N ALA A 41 -17.17 -15.74 -4.84
CA ALA A 41 -15.91 -15.54 -4.12
C ALA A 41 -14.90 -14.71 -4.93
N ASP A 42 -14.90 -14.87 -6.25
CA ASP A 42 -14.04 -14.14 -7.18
C ASP A 42 -14.41 -12.66 -7.23
N ALA A 43 -15.71 -12.35 -7.31
CA ALA A 43 -16.20 -10.97 -7.23
C ALA A 43 -15.79 -10.26 -5.92
N ILE A 44 -15.79 -10.98 -4.79
CA ILE A 44 -15.29 -10.43 -3.51
C ILE A 44 -13.78 -10.19 -3.59
N SER A 45 -13.02 -11.11 -4.18
CA SER A 45 -11.57 -10.92 -4.37
C SER A 45 -11.29 -9.71 -5.25
N GLU A 46 -12.03 -9.54 -6.34
CA GLU A 46 -11.92 -8.39 -7.24
C GLU A 46 -12.21 -7.07 -6.52
N GLU A 47 -13.30 -6.99 -5.74
CA GLU A 47 -13.63 -5.80 -4.94
C GLU A 47 -12.48 -5.42 -3.98
N ARG A 48 -11.87 -6.43 -3.32
CA ARG A 48 -10.72 -6.19 -2.43
C ARG A 48 -9.46 -5.81 -3.19
N GLY A 49 -9.27 -6.33 -4.41
CA GLY A 49 -8.19 -5.95 -5.31
C GLY A 49 -8.28 -4.47 -5.70
N VAL A 50 -9.47 -4.00 -6.10
CA VAL A 50 -9.72 -2.59 -6.43
C VAL A 50 -9.42 -1.68 -5.24
N ALA A 51 -9.93 -2.02 -4.04
CA ALA A 51 -9.67 -1.22 -2.85
C ALA A 51 -8.17 -1.15 -2.47
N LEU A 52 -7.43 -2.22 -2.75
CA LEU A 52 -5.98 -2.27 -2.54
C LEU A 52 -5.23 -1.42 -3.57
N GLU A 53 -5.61 -1.50 -4.85
CA GLU A 53 -5.06 -0.69 -5.94
C GLU A 53 -5.25 0.82 -5.67
N GLU A 54 -6.47 1.23 -5.34
CA GLU A 54 -6.79 2.62 -4.99
C GLU A 54 -5.96 3.12 -3.80
N TYR A 55 -5.71 2.26 -2.81
CA TYR A 55 -4.92 2.63 -1.65
C TYR A 55 -3.41 2.57 -1.87
N ALA A 56 -2.96 1.82 -2.87
CA ALA A 56 -1.56 1.76 -3.25
C ALA A 56 -1.10 3.12 -3.81
N ASP A 57 -1.96 3.83 -4.55
CA ASP A 57 -1.71 5.21 -4.97
C ASP A 57 -1.50 6.15 -3.77
N VAL A 58 -2.34 6.03 -2.74
CA VAL A 58 -2.17 6.77 -1.47
C VAL A 58 -0.83 6.46 -0.82
N LEU A 59 -0.42 5.19 -0.77
CA LEU A 59 0.86 4.78 -0.20
C LEU A 59 2.05 5.41 -0.95
N ILE A 60 2.03 5.39 -2.28
CA ILE A 60 3.10 5.93 -3.14
C ILE A 60 3.24 7.45 -3.02
N HIS A 61 2.13 8.15 -2.81
CA HIS A 61 2.10 9.61 -2.70
C HIS A 61 2.12 10.14 -1.26
N SER A 62 2.17 9.26 -0.26
CA SER A 62 2.21 9.67 1.14
C SER A 62 3.58 10.21 1.53
N LYS A 63 3.57 11.39 2.17
CA LYS A 63 4.77 12.12 2.55
C LYS A 63 5.10 11.93 4.04
N PRO A 64 6.17 11.21 4.40
CA PRO A 64 6.60 11.10 5.79
C PRO A 64 7.05 12.44 6.34
N THR A 65 6.83 12.67 7.63
CA THR A 65 7.18 13.92 8.32
C THR A 65 8.38 13.79 9.25
N THR A 66 8.93 12.58 9.37
CA THR A 66 10.09 12.23 10.20
C THR A 66 11.06 11.32 9.45
N LEU A 67 12.35 11.33 9.82
CA LEU A 67 13.32 10.38 9.25
C LEU A 67 12.96 8.93 9.54
N ALA A 68 12.35 8.66 10.72
CA ALA A 68 11.85 7.34 11.06
C ALA A 68 10.75 6.89 10.08
N GLY A 69 9.84 7.78 9.73
CA GLY A 69 8.79 7.56 8.73
C GLY A 69 9.35 7.34 7.32
N VAL A 70 10.35 8.13 6.89
CA VAL A 70 11.05 7.93 5.62
C VAL A 70 11.65 6.52 5.53
N ILE A 71 12.36 6.10 6.58
CA ILE A 71 12.97 4.76 6.63
C ILE A 71 11.90 3.66 6.62
N ALA A 72 10.83 3.83 7.40
CA ALA A 72 9.75 2.85 7.49
C ALA A 72 9.04 2.66 6.14
N LEU A 73 8.65 3.76 5.49
CA LEU A 73 8.00 3.73 4.18
C LEU A 73 8.90 3.14 3.11
N SER A 74 10.16 3.59 3.04
CA SER A 74 11.14 3.07 2.07
C SER A 74 11.32 1.56 2.20
N ARG A 75 11.50 1.06 3.43
CA ARG A 75 11.64 -0.38 3.68
C ARG A 75 10.38 -1.16 3.33
N TYR A 76 9.22 -0.60 3.66
CA TYR A 76 7.96 -1.27 3.38
C TYR A 76 7.71 -1.39 1.88
N VAL A 77 7.80 -0.30 1.12
CA VAL A 77 7.64 -0.31 -0.33
C VAL A 77 8.66 -1.23 -1.01
N ALA A 78 9.92 -1.19 -0.60
CA ALA A 78 10.96 -2.08 -1.14
C ALA A 78 10.73 -3.57 -0.83
N SER A 79 9.92 -3.89 0.20
CA SER A 79 9.57 -5.27 0.55
C SER A 79 8.37 -5.81 -0.22
N LEU A 80 7.61 -4.94 -0.89
CA LEU A 80 6.41 -5.32 -1.60
C LEU A 80 6.74 -5.78 -3.03
N PRO A 81 6.06 -6.82 -3.53
CA PRO A 81 6.07 -7.13 -4.95
C PRO A 81 5.40 -6.00 -5.76
N ALA A 82 5.85 -5.79 -6.99
CA ALA A 82 5.42 -4.65 -7.82
C ALA A 82 3.89 -4.57 -8.04
N TRP A 83 3.23 -5.73 -8.18
CA TRP A 83 1.77 -5.81 -8.37
C TRP A 83 0.96 -5.32 -7.15
N LEU A 84 1.60 -5.11 -6.00
CA LEU A 84 0.96 -4.55 -4.80
C LEU A 84 1.12 -3.03 -4.67
N LEU A 85 1.75 -2.34 -5.62
CA LEU A 85 2.15 -0.93 -5.47
C LEU A 85 1.46 0.01 -6.46
N SER A 86 1.37 -0.37 -7.72
CA SER A 86 0.57 0.28 -8.77
C SER A 86 0.85 -0.42 -10.10
N ASP A 87 -0.15 -0.45 -10.97
CA ASP A 87 0.01 -0.87 -12.37
C ASP A 87 0.58 0.25 -13.27
N GLU A 88 0.74 1.47 -12.74
CA GLU A 88 1.36 2.58 -13.44
C GLU A 88 2.88 2.36 -13.61
N ASN A 89 3.36 2.42 -14.85
CA ASN A 89 4.75 2.13 -15.20
C ASN A 89 5.79 3.05 -14.51
N ASP A 90 5.38 4.21 -14.01
CA ASP A 90 6.23 5.25 -13.43
C ASP A 90 6.07 5.45 -11.92
N TRP A 91 5.32 4.58 -11.22
CA TRP A 91 5.10 4.72 -9.77
C TRP A 91 6.40 4.88 -8.97
N HIS A 92 7.49 4.23 -9.39
CA HIS A 92 8.81 4.35 -8.76
C HIS A 92 9.33 5.80 -8.78
N GLN A 93 9.10 6.53 -9.87
CA GLN A 93 9.52 7.93 -10.00
C GLN A 93 8.69 8.82 -9.07
N SER A 94 7.38 8.62 -9.05
CA SER A 94 6.47 9.33 -8.14
C SER A 94 6.86 9.10 -6.68
N PHE A 95 7.12 7.84 -6.30
CA PHE A 95 7.56 7.47 -4.97
C PHE A 95 8.87 8.14 -4.56
N LEU A 96 9.91 8.01 -5.40
CA LEU A 96 11.24 8.56 -5.10
C LEU A 96 11.22 10.09 -5.03
N ARG A 97 10.41 10.75 -5.87
CA ARG A 97 10.21 12.20 -5.80
C ARG A 97 9.53 12.60 -4.48
N THR A 98 8.45 11.92 -4.10
CA THR A 98 7.77 12.17 -2.81
C THR A 98 8.72 12.01 -1.62
N LEU A 99 9.57 10.97 -1.63
CA LEU A 99 10.58 10.77 -0.59
C LEU A 99 11.65 11.86 -0.57
N ALA A 100 12.14 12.29 -1.74
CA ALA A 100 13.12 13.37 -1.82
C ALA A 100 12.53 14.68 -1.25
N ASP A 101 11.30 15.02 -1.65
CA ASP A 101 10.60 16.20 -1.16
C ASP A 101 10.35 16.12 0.36
N ALA A 102 10.15 14.92 0.91
CA ALA A 102 10.01 14.71 2.36
C ALA A 102 11.33 14.98 3.10
N VAL A 103 12.44 14.44 2.59
CA VAL A 103 13.75 14.62 3.20
C VAL A 103 14.18 16.09 3.17
N ASP A 104 13.93 16.80 2.07
CA ASP A 104 14.22 18.23 1.96
C ASP A 104 13.45 19.05 3.01
N GLU A 105 12.15 18.81 3.16
CA GLU A 105 11.32 19.52 4.15
C GLU A 105 11.71 19.19 5.60
N ILE A 106 12.04 17.94 5.90
CA ILE A 106 12.53 17.53 7.23
C ILE A 106 13.86 18.22 7.54
N SER A 107 14.74 18.37 6.55
CA SER A 107 16.06 18.98 6.74
C SER A 107 16.01 20.49 6.97
N VAL A 108 14.90 21.15 6.59
CA VAL A 108 14.67 22.60 6.77
C VAL A 108 13.97 22.91 8.11
N ARG A 109 13.44 21.90 8.81
CA ARG A 109 12.80 22.04 10.14
C ARG A 109 13.82 22.01 11.28
#